data_AF-A0A9X5GTH8-F1
#
_entry.id   AF-A0A9X5GTH8-F1
#
_cell.length_a   1.000
_cell.length_b   1.000
_cell.length_c   1.000
_cell.angle_alpha   90.00
_cell.angle_beta   90.00
_cell.angle_gamma   90.00
#
_symmetry.space_group_name_H-M   'P 1'
#
loop_
_entity.id
_entity.type
_entity.pdbx_description
1 polymer ?
#
loop_
_entity_poly.entity_id
_entity_poly.type
_entity_poly.pdbx_seq_one_letter_code
_entity_poly.pdbx_strand_id
1 'polypeptide(L)'
;MALKKLNQFLKFDFEEFSKGKVYQTIGTSEWKDYETKAHMGVKVEALIAKDNTPYKQKEGEHVTNAFEKITFKIRKAASIPVGSWVMPVNAVAVVYGDYRNQLSVTADDIRTIQKSN
;
A
#
# COMPACT_ATOMS: atom_id res chain seq x y z
N MET A 1 1.28 -9.87 6.40
CA MET A 1 0.91 -8.70 7.23
C MET A 1 -0.56 -8.39 6.95
N ALA A 2 -1.32 -8.06 7.97
CA ALA A 2 -2.77 -7.82 7.86
C ALA A 2 -3.09 -6.38 8.24
N LEU A 3 -3.78 -5.65 7.36
CA LEU A 3 -4.25 -4.30 7.65
C LEU A 3 -5.61 -4.38 8.38
N LYS A 4 -5.79 -3.49 9.35
CA LYS A 4 -6.96 -3.40 10.20
C LYS A 4 -8.15 -2.82 9.42
N LYS A 5 -9.34 -3.35 9.71
CA LYS A 5 -10.65 -2.88 9.24
C LYS A 5 -10.81 -2.84 7.71
N LEU A 6 -10.02 -3.59 6.93
CA LEU A 6 -10.21 -3.69 5.48
C LEU A 6 -11.55 -4.35 5.08
N ASN A 7 -12.06 -5.22 5.93
CA ASN A 7 -13.33 -5.91 5.73
C ASN A 7 -14.55 -4.96 5.69
N GLN A 8 -14.43 -3.72 6.17
CA GLN A 8 -15.52 -2.74 6.14
C GLN A 8 -15.75 -2.12 4.74
N PHE A 9 -14.79 -2.29 3.82
CA PHE A 9 -14.87 -1.74 2.47
C PHE A 9 -15.52 -2.78 1.53
N LEU A 10 -16.77 -2.52 1.14
CA LEU A 10 -17.53 -3.40 0.23
C LEU A 10 -16.90 -3.46 -1.17
N LYS A 11 -16.55 -2.28 -1.71
CA LYS A 11 -15.66 -2.10 -2.85
C LYS A 11 -14.44 -1.36 -2.33
N PHE A 12 -13.25 -1.92 -2.57
CA PHE A 12 -12.03 -1.29 -2.09
C PHE A 12 -11.57 -0.23 -3.09
N ASP A 13 -11.71 1.03 -2.70
CA ASP A 13 -11.20 2.18 -3.42
C ASP A 13 -9.84 2.56 -2.84
N PHE A 14 -8.77 2.29 -3.58
CA PHE A 14 -7.42 2.57 -3.12
C PHE A 14 -7.15 4.08 -3.05
N GLU A 15 -7.69 4.87 -3.98
CA GLU A 15 -7.47 6.31 -3.98
C GLU A 15 -8.07 6.95 -2.72
N GLU A 16 -9.33 6.62 -2.41
CA GLU A 16 -9.98 7.08 -1.19
C GLU A 16 -9.26 6.60 0.06
N PHE A 17 -8.84 5.34 0.10
CA PHE A 17 -8.04 4.79 1.19
C PHE A 17 -6.71 5.52 1.38
N SER A 18 -6.10 5.98 0.29
CA SER A 18 -4.78 6.60 0.27
C SER A 18 -4.78 8.10 0.58
N LYS A 19 -5.91 8.82 0.42
CA LYS A 19 -6.00 10.28 0.63
C LYS A 19 -5.49 10.76 2.00
N GLY A 20 -5.72 9.97 3.03
CA GLY A 20 -5.29 10.27 4.40
C GLY A 20 -3.93 9.68 4.78
N LYS A 21 -3.17 9.10 3.83
CA LYS A 21 -1.98 8.32 4.13
C LYS A 21 -0.71 8.90 3.52
N VAL A 22 0.40 8.64 4.20
CA VAL A 22 1.75 8.94 3.72
C VAL A 22 2.57 7.67 3.78
N TYR A 23 3.28 7.35 2.70
CA TYR A 23 4.09 6.15 2.58
C TYR A 23 5.56 6.49 2.48
N GLN A 24 6.40 5.76 3.22
CA GLN A 24 7.86 5.85 3.12
C GLN A 24 8.43 4.50 2.72
N THR A 25 9.26 4.46 1.69
CA THR A 25 9.87 3.21 1.22
C THR A 25 10.86 2.67 2.24
N ILE A 26 10.80 1.37 2.50
CA ILE A 26 11.71 0.66 3.41
C ILE A 26 12.50 -0.45 2.70
N GLY A 27 12.16 -0.78 1.45
CA GLY A 27 12.89 -1.75 0.66
C GLY A 27 12.29 -1.95 -0.74
N THR A 28 13.07 -2.57 -1.62
CA THR A 28 12.64 -2.97 -2.96
C THR A 28 13.10 -4.39 -3.23
N SER A 29 12.26 -5.18 -3.89
CA SER A 29 12.61 -6.54 -4.32
C SER A 29 11.99 -6.85 -5.68
N GLU A 30 12.47 -7.89 -6.34
CA GLU A 30 11.93 -8.29 -7.63
C GLU A 30 10.48 -8.80 -7.52
N TRP A 31 9.62 -8.39 -8.44
CA TRP A 31 8.30 -8.98 -8.62
C TRP A 31 8.35 -9.97 -9.77
N LYS A 32 8.18 -11.26 -9.45
CA LYS A 32 8.01 -12.33 -10.43
C LYS A 32 6.58 -12.86 -10.43
N ASP A 33 6.18 -13.36 -11.58
CA ASP A 33 5.01 -14.22 -11.72
C ASP A 33 5.23 -15.50 -10.92
N TYR A 34 4.19 -15.96 -10.24
CA TYR A 34 4.33 -17.09 -9.32
C TYR A 34 4.57 -18.41 -10.06
N GLU A 35 3.89 -18.61 -11.19
CA GLU A 35 3.92 -19.86 -11.95
C GLU A 35 5.13 -19.89 -12.89
N THR A 36 5.25 -18.89 -13.75
CA THR A 36 6.26 -18.84 -14.82
C THR A 36 7.62 -18.35 -14.35
N LYS A 37 7.70 -17.74 -13.16
CA LYS A 37 8.88 -17.02 -12.65
C LYS A 37 9.33 -15.86 -13.54
N ALA A 38 8.51 -15.45 -14.51
CA ALA A 38 8.80 -14.32 -15.39
C ALA A 38 8.91 -13.03 -14.57
N HIS A 39 9.84 -12.15 -14.95
CA HIS A 39 9.95 -10.83 -14.37
C HIS A 39 8.70 -10.00 -14.71
N MET A 40 8.01 -9.49 -13.68
CA MET A 40 6.81 -8.66 -13.83
C MET A 40 7.04 -7.19 -13.44
N GLY A 41 8.15 -6.90 -12.75
CA GLY A 41 8.49 -5.56 -12.28
C GLY A 41 9.14 -5.58 -10.89
N VAL A 42 8.83 -4.59 -10.05
CA VAL A 42 9.42 -4.42 -8.72
C VAL A 42 8.35 -4.35 -7.64
N LYS A 43 8.60 -5.00 -6.50
CA LYS A 43 7.86 -4.79 -5.25
C LYS A 43 8.54 -3.68 -4.47
N VAL A 44 7.82 -2.60 -4.23
CA VAL A 44 8.23 -1.53 -3.32
C VAL A 44 7.55 -1.78 -1.97
N GLU A 45 8.34 -2.07 -0.95
CA GLU A 45 7.85 -2.17 0.42
C GLU A 45 7.87 -0.77 1.05
N ALA A 46 6.76 -0.37 1.65
CA ALA A 46 6.62 0.93 2.29
C ALA A 46 5.97 0.81 3.68
N LEU A 47 6.37 1.70 4.57
CA LEU A 47 5.73 1.96 5.85
C LEU A 47 4.60 2.97 5.66
N ILE A 48 3.44 2.71 6.27
CA ILE A 48 2.38 3.72 6.40
C ILE A 48 2.80 4.68 7.53
N ALA A 49 3.51 5.75 7.17
CA ALA A 49 4.05 6.70 8.15
C ALA A 49 2.96 7.60 8.77
N LYS A 50 1.86 7.80 8.05
CA LYS A 50 0.67 8.52 8.53
C LYS A 50 -0.57 7.81 8.06
N ASP A 51 -1.56 7.73 8.93
CA ASP A 51 -2.87 7.18 8.61
C ASP A 51 -3.98 7.97 9.30
N ASN A 52 -4.69 8.76 8.50
CA ASN A 52 -5.87 9.52 8.90
C ASN A 52 -7.18 8.93 8.33
N THR A 53 -7.19 7.66 7.93
CA THR A 53 -8.40 7.04 7.39
C THR A 53 -9.48 6.97 8.49
N PRO A 54 -10.70 7.48 8.24
CA PRO A 54 -11.79 7.43 9.21
C PRO A 54 -12.43 6.04 9.24
N TYR A 55 -11.78 5.10 9.93
CA TYR A 55 -12.32 3.75 10.10
C TYR A 55 -13.67 3.75 10.83
N LYS A 56 -14.57 2.81 10.50
CA LYS A 56 -15.77 2.57 11.30
C LYS A 56 -15.36 1.78 12.56
N GLN A 57 -15.51 2.41 13.72
CA GLN A 57 -15.01 1.92 15.00
C GLN A 57 -16.14 1.90 16.02
N LYS A 58 -16.00 1.06 17.04
CA LYS A 58 -16.89 1.11 18.21
C LYS A 58 -16.46 2.29 19.10
N GLU A 59 -17.36 2.74 19.96
CA GLU A 59 -17.02 3.76 20.97
C GLU A 59 -15.83 3.29 21.82
N GLY A 60 -14.85 4.17 22.02
CA GLY A 60 -13.61 3.87 22.74
C GLY A 60 -12.52 3.14 21.93
N GLU A 61 -12.78 2.73 20.68
CA GLU A 61 -11.73 2.21 19.80
C GLU A 61 -10.95 3.35 19.13
N HIS A 62 -9.63 3.18 19.04
CA HIS A 62 -8.74 4.04 18.25
C HIS A 62 -7.90 3.17 17.32
N VAL A 63 -8.42 2.90 16.11
CA VAL A 63 -7.76 2.03 15.13
C VAL A 63 -7.03 2.85 14.08
N THR A 64 -5.78 2.48 13.84
CA THR A 64 -4.92 3.01 12.78
C THR A 64 -4.04 1.91 12.18
N ASN A 65 -3.75 2.02 10.88
CA ASN A 65 -2.71 1.26 10.19
C ASN A 65 -1.39 2.02 10.09
N ALA A 66 -1.23 3.14 10.82
CA ALA A 66 0.09 3.76 10.97
C ALA A 66 1.10 2.74 11.49
N PHE A 67 2.31 2.79 10.94
CA PHE A 67 3.43 1.87 11.15
C PHE A 67 3.24 0.43 10.63
N GLU A 68 2.10 0.12 10.01
CA GLU A 68 1.96 -1.11 9.24
C GLU A 68 2.70 -0.99 7.91
N LYS A 69 3.03 -2.16 7.34
CA LYS A 69 3.70 -2.27 6.05
C LYS A 69 2.69 -2.50 4.93
N ILE A 70 2.97 -1.92 3.77
CA ILE A 70 2.25 -2.14 2.52
C ILE A 70 3.25 -2.42 1.40
N THR A 71 2.84 -3.24 0.44
CA THR A 71 3.67 -3.55 -0.74
C THR A 71 2.97 -3.09 -2.00
N PHE A 72 3.66 -2.26 -2.79
CA PHE A 72 3.23 -1.84 -4.11
C PHE A 72 3.95 -2.68 -5.17
N LYS A 73 3.19 -3.37 -6.01
CA LYS A 73 3.72 -4.08 -7.18
C LYS A 73 3.70 -3.14 -8.38
N ILE A 74 4.87 -2.73 -8.85
CA ILE A 74 5.02 -1.73 -9.90
C ILE A 74 5.46 -2.41 -11.20
N ARG A 75 4.71 -2.21 -12.29
CA ARG A 75 5.03 -2.82 -13.60
C ARG A 75 6.27 -2.20 -14.25
N LYS A 76 6.40 -0.88 -14.20
CA LYS A 76 7.55 -0.14 -14.74
C LYS A 76 8.27 0.52 -13.57
N ALA A 77 9.40 -0.06 -13.16
CA ALA A 77 10.10 0.43 -11.99
C ALA A 77 11.12 1.52 -12.33
N ALA A 78 10.97 2.70 -11.73
CA ALA A 78 12.09 3.59 -11.48
C ALA A 78 12.88 3.09 -10.26
N SER A 79 14.18 3.40 -10.19
CA SER A 79 14.97 3.19 -8.97
C SER A 79 14.45 4.13 -7.88
N ILE A 80 13.99 3.57 -6.75
CA ILE A 80 13.50 4.37 -5.61
C ILE A 80 14.41 4.13 -4.42
N PRO A 81 15.11 5.17 -3.94
CA PRO A 81 15.91 5.07 -2.73
C PRO A 81 15.06 4.74 -1.50
N VAL A 82 15.59 3.89 -0.62
CA VAL A 82 15.01 3.68 0.72
C VAL A 82 14.92 5.01 1.47
N GLY A 83 13.86 5.19 2.26
CA GLY A 83 13.54 6.44 2.95
C GLY A 83 12.79 7.48 2.12
N SER A 84 12.58 7.24 0.82
CA SER A 84 11.79 8.13 -0.04
C SER A 84 10.32 8.13 0.35
N TRP A 85 9.72 9.31 0.36
CA TRP A 85 8.27 9.47 0.44
C TRP A 85 7.67 9.21 -0.92
N VAL A 86 6.62 8.39 -1.00
CA VAL A 86 6.10 7.91 -2.29
C VAL A 86 4.58 7.90 -2.36
N MET A 87 4.08 7.96 -3.59
CA MET A 87 2.67 7.75 -3.93
C MET A 87 2.58 6.90 -5.20
N PRO A 88 1.82 5.78 -5.21
CA PRO A 88 1.63 4.99 -6.41
C PRO A 88 0.73 5.72 -7.42
N VAL A 89 0.92 5.47 -8.71
CA VAL A 89 0.17 6.06 -9.83
C VAL A 89 -0.77 5.01 -10.42
N ASN A 90 -2.04 5.37 -10.60
CA ASN A 90 -3.10 4.47 -11.10
C ASN A 90 -3.18 3.15 -10.31
N ALA A 91 -3.09 3.25 -8.99
CA ALA A 91 -3.07 2.07 -8.13
C ALA A 91 -4.44 1.38 -8.11
N VAL A 92 -4.42 0.06 -8.31
CA VAL A 92 -5.55 -0.83 -8.12
C VAL A 92 -5.23 -1.78 -6.98
N ALA A 93 -6.21 -2.01 -6.11
CA ALA A 93 -6.01 -2.90 -4.97
C ALA A 93 -7.14 -3.89 -4.80
N VAL A 94 -6.77 -5.11 -4.40
CA VAL A 94 -7.70 -6.21 -4.14
C VAL A 94 -7.53 -6.65 -2.69
N VAL A 95 -8.63 -6.63 -1.93
CA VAL A 95 -8.69 -7.21 -0.58
C VAL A 95 -8.90 -8.72 -0.71
N TYR A 96 -8.06 -9.49 -0.02
CA TYR A 96 -8.08 -10.96 -0.05
C TYR A 96 -7.80 -11.57 1.33
N GLY A 97 -7.79 -12.90 1.38
CA GLY A 97 -7.67 -13.70 2.60
C GLY A 97 -9.01 -13.91 3.31
N ASP A 98 -9.11 -14.96 4.12
CA ASP A 98 -10.37 -15.39 4.74
C ASP A 98 -10.98 -14.29 5.63
N TYR A 99 -10.13 -13.56 6.35
CA TYR A 99 -10.52 -12.44 7.20
C TYR A 99 -10.65 -11.10 6.45
N ARG A 100 -10.44 -11.09 5.13
CA ARG A 100 -10.44 -9.90 4.27
C ARG A 100 -9.57 -8.76 4.82
N ASN A 101 -8.37 -9.12 5.27
CA ASN A 101 -7.42 -8.23 5.94
C ASN A 101 -6.07 -8.13 5.20
N GLN A 102 -5.94 -8.80 4.06
CA GLN A 102 -4.76 -8.70 3.21
C GLN A 102 -5.08 -7.84 1.99
N LEU A 103 -4.10 -7.05 1.52
CA LEU A 103 -4.27 -6.13 0.40
C LEU A 103 -3.16 -6.36 -0.62
N SER A 104 -3.53 -6.70 -1.85
CA SER A 104 -2.60 -6.72 -2.98
C SER A 104 -2.78 -5.44 -3.77
N VAL A 105 -1.74 -4.60 -3.84
CA VAL A 105 -1.75 -3.35 -4.59
C VAL A 105 -0.84 -3.47 -5.81
N THR A 106 -1.37 -3.14 -6.98
CA THR A 106 -0.63 -3.01 -8.24
C THR A 106 -0.76 -1.59 -8.76
N ALA A 107 0.31 -1.02 -9.30
CA ALA A 107 0.30 0.32 -9.87
C ALA A 107 1.13 0.38 -11.15
N ASP A 108 0.83 1.35 -12.00
CA ASP A 108 1.56 1.55 -13.26
C ASP A 108 2.98 2.07 -13.00
N ASP A 109 3.07 2.99 -12.04
CA ASP A 109 4.30 3.66 -11.62
C ASP A 109 4.20 4.08 -10.14
N ILE A 110 5.27 4.65 -9.61
CA ILE A 110 5.35 5.19 -8.26
C ILE A 110 6.26 6.41 -8.27
N ARG A 111 5.72 7.54 -7.81
CA ARG A 111 6.45 8.81 -7.77
C ARG A 111 6.95 9.09 -6.38
N THR A 112 8.14 9.67 -6.29
CA THR A 112 8.60 10.31 -5.07
C THR A 112 7.82 11.61 -4.87
N ILE A 113 7.51 11.92 -3.62
CA ILE A 113 6.86 13.18 -3.23
C ILE A 113 7.79 13.90 -2.26
N GLN A 114 7.83 15.24 -2.34
CA GLN A 114 8.43 16.01 -1.26
C GLN A 114 7.50 15.94 -0.05
N LYS A 115 8.07 15.73 1.14
CA LYS A 115 7.31 15.91 2.37
C LYS A 115 6.94 17.39 2.44
N SER A 116 5.68 17.73 2.21
CA SER A 116 5.17 19.06 2.56
C SER A 116 5.35 19.20 4.07
N ASN A 117 6.17 20.18 4.48
CA ASN A 117 6.44 20.50 5.88
C ASN A 117 5.15 20.83 6.63
#